data_AF-A0A812KP95-F1
#
_entry.id   AF-A0A812KP95-F1
#
_cell.length_a   1.000
_cell.length_b   1.000
_cell.length_c   1.000
_cell.angle_alpha   90.00
_cell.angle_beta   90.00
_cell.angle_gamma   90.00
#
_symmetry.space_group_name_H-M   'P 1'
#
loop_
_entity.id
_entity.type
_entity.pdbx_description
1 polymer ?
#
loop_
_entity_poly.entity_id
_entity_poly.type
_entity_poly.pdbx_seq_one_letter_code
_entity_poly.pdbx_strand_id
1 'polypeptide(L)'
;EFNPACHQLLFESVRWCQKVSGFKTDPCIFEDITEVLESPWFQDGMTYSKKLDAGRRTSLVGSMQCISHGQACDIHKKPVFDVSGLPCPDMSTAGKRLKRAGPTNSVYIAHGRWTTESETPLLLIECTKDLDMGMMEDTHPDHDFYQLFSEPSNVGFSGIARYRTWVIGAHRKRTTCLFDPFQLQELLTTAFQKNVKAQVADFLVASDFEIQMEASRLALYRQIPFQVGRKDLRYLLSGREDDCRQALDGKYMSRYDSLPGLNSNLVYFLGDSPEYCSWSATSAKIPTYRLSSRNSLYWLPSAKRWLTRKERLCSMGFPCVPEIANAMKVPLLGATDVQRAADLCGNSMHFTTCGIMQLIALSSFGPKGHENGSSSRRQDTLFD
;
A
#
# COMPACT_ATOMS: atom_id res chain seq x y z
N GLU A 1 -8.17 -2.50 -23.28
CA GLU A 1 -7.32 -2.64 -22.08
C GLU A 1 -6.76 -1.27 -21.71
N PHE A 2 -6.61 -0.99 -20.42
CA PHE A 2 -5.93 0.23 -19.98
C PHE A 2 -4.45 0.08 -20.31
N ASN A 3 -3.87 1.05 -21.02
CA ASN A 3 -2.44 1.05 -21.32
C ASN A 3 -1.69 1.03 -19.97
N PRO A 4 -0.76 0.09 -19.70
CA PRO A 4 0.07 0.15 -18.50
C PRO A 4 0.88 1.45 -18.39
N ALA A 5 1.12 2.15 -19.51
CA ALA A 5 1.65 3.51 -19.56
C ALA A 5 0.59 4.61 -19.26
N CYS A 6 -0.61 4.25 -18.83
CA CYS A 6 -1.65 5.22 -18.53
C CYS A 6 -1.46 5.77 -17.12
N HIS A 7 -0.72 6.88 -17.07
CA HIS A 7 -0.47 7.67 -15.88
C HIS A 7 -1.71 8.39 -15.31
N GLN A 8 -2.89 8.18 -15.91
CA GLN A 8 -4.15 8.80 -15.49
C GLN A 8 -4.44 8.57 -14.01
N LEU A 9 -4.17 7.37 -13.47
CA LEU A 9 -4.36 7.08 -12.04
C LEU A 9 -3.48 7.96 -11.14
N LEU A 10 -2.24 8.23 -11.55
CA LEU A 10 -1.34 9.12 -10.84
C LEU A 10 -1.86 10.56 -10.90
N PHE A 11 -2.23 11.05 -12.08
CA PHE A 11 -2.80 12.39 -12.25
C PHE A 11 -4.07 12.61 -11.44
N GLU A 12 -4.94 11.62 -11.37
CA GLU A 12 -6.17 11.71 -10.59
C GLU A 12 -5.90 11.69 -9.09
N SER A 13 -4.95 10.87 -8.63
CA SER A 13 -4.52 10.83 -7.24
C SER A 13 -3.92 12.17 -6.84
N VAL A 14 -3.07 12.74 -7.69
CA VAL A 14 -2.52 14.10 -7.54
C VAL A 14 -3.63 15.14 -7.45
N ARG A 15 -4.59 15.14 -8.40
CA ARG A 15 -5.71 16.08 -8.39
C ARG A 15 -6.56 15.94 -7.13
N TRP A 16 -6.74 14.72 -6.62
CA TRP A 16 -7.41 14.49 -5.35
C TRP A 16 -6.60 15.07 -4.18
N CYS A 17 -5.29 14.83 -4.11
CA CYS A 17 -4.40 15.42 -3.10
C CYS A 17 -4.38 16.96 -3.16
N GLN A 18 -4.39 17.56 -4.35
CA GLN A 18 -4.46 19.02 -4.54
C GLN A 18 -5.79 19.58 -3.98
N LYS A 19 -6.91 18.88 -4.17
CA LYS A 19 -8.21 19.27 -3.57
C LYS A 19 -8.20 19.18 -2.05
N VAL A 20 -7.56 18.15 -1.49
CA VAL A 20 -7.45 17.96 -0.03
C VAL A 20 -6.55 19.03 0.60
N SER A 21 -5.38 19.25 0.01
CA SER A 21 -4.35 20.11 0.59
C SER A 21 -4.49 21.59 0.24
N GLY A 22 -5.27 21.91 -0.80
CA GLY A 22 -5.37 23.27 -1.36
C GLY A 22 -4.16 23.70 -2.18
N PHE A 23 -3.09 22.90 -2.25
CA PHE A 23 -1.93 23.19 -3.09
C PHE A 23 -2.26 22.97 -4.56
N LYS A 24 -1.98 23.97 -5.40
CA LYS A 24 -2.29 23.97 -6.84
C LYS A 24 -1.08 23.72 -7.74
N THR A 25 0.03 23.20 -7.21
CA THR A 25 1.21 22.91 -8.02
C THR A 25 1.02 21.60 -8.75
N ASP A 26 1.20 21.62 -10.07
CA ASP A 26 1.31 20.40 -10.86
C ASP A 26 2.61 19.68 -10.48
N PRO A 27 2.53 18.45 -9.94
CA PRO A 27 3.72 17.72 -9.54
C PRO A 27 4.43 17.16 -10.76
N CYS A 28 5.76 17.10 -10.68
CA CYS A 28 6.52 16.32 -11.63
C CYS A 28 6.29 14.83 -11.37
N ILE A 29 6.00 14.07 -12.44
CA ILE A 29 5.94 12.61 -12.40
C ILE A 29 7.04 12.08 -13.30
N PHE A 30 7.94 11.29 -12.71
CA PHE A 30 9.05 10.61 -13.38
C PHE A 30 8.80 9.10 -13.31
N GLU A 31 9.23 8.35 -14.32
CA GLU A 31 8.94 6.90 -14.42
C GLU A 31 9.91 6.04 -13.62
N ASP A 32 11.17 5.98 -14.07
CA ASP A 32 12.18 5.09 -13.52
C ASP A 32 13.23 5.87 -12.71
N ILE A 33 13.25 5.66 -11.39
CA ILE A 33 14.22 6.30 -10.51
C ILE A 33 15.66 5.91 -10.83
N THR A 34 15.92 4.81 -11.53
CA THR A 34 17.28 4.42 -11.93
C THR A 34 17.88 5.35 -12.99
N GLU A 35 17.04 6.13 -13.68
CA GLU A 35 17.44 7.18 -14.64
C GLU A 35 17.88 8.47 -13.94
N VAL A 36 17.76 8.56 -12.62
CA VAL A 36 18.31 9.69 -11.83
C VAL A 36 19.85 9.74 -11.91
N LEU A 37 20.47 8.62 -12.29
CA LEU A 37 21.91 8.47 -12.46
C LEU A 37 22.27 8.45 -13.95
N GLU A 38 23.35 9.12 -14.32
CA GLU A 38 23.82 9.16 -15.71
C GLU A 38 24.05 7.74 -16.27
N SER A 39 23.32 7.40 -17.34
CA SER A 39 23.38 6.09 -17.98
C SER A 39 24.59 5.97 -18.92
N PRO A 40 25.18 4.76 -19.06
CA PRO A 40 24.92 3.55 -18.29
C PRO A 40 25.76 3.50 -17.00
N TRP A 41 25.12 3.31 -15.85
CA TRP A 41 25.83 3.17 -14.57
C TRP A 41 25.88 1.73 -14.03
N PHE A 42 25.05 0.83 -14.58
CA PHE A 42 25.12 -0.60 -14.27
C PHE A 42 24.81 -1.46 -15.49
N GLN A 43 25.13 -2.74 -15.37
CA GLN A 43 24.84 -3.78 -16.35
C GLN A 43 24.24 -5.00 -15.65
N ASP A 44 23.46 -5.78 -16.39
CA ASP A 44 22.98 -7.07 -15.93
C ASP A 44 24.14 -8.01 -15.62
N GLY A 45 24.00 -8.82 -14.56
CA GLY A 45 25.04 -9.72 -14.08
C GLY A 45 26.10 -9.08 -13.18
N MET A 46 26.14 -7.75 -13.03
CA MET A 46 26.99 -7.11 -12.02
C MET A 46 26.60 -7.57 -10.61
N THR A 47 27.59 -7.94 -9.80
CA THR A 47 27.40 -8.21 -8.37
C THR A 47 26.90 -6.95 -7.64
N TYR A 48 26.16 -7.13 -6.54
CA TYR A 48 25.65 -6.03 -5.71
C TYR A 48 26.73 -4.97 -5.37
N SER A 49 27.87 -5.39 -4.83
CA SER A 49 28.95 -4.45 -4.44
C SER A 49 29.46 -3.62 -5.62
N LYS A 50 29.70 -4.25 -6.80
CA LYS A 50 30.07 -3.52 -8.01
C LYS A 50 29.00 -2.51 -8.46
N LYS A 51 27.70 -2.85 -8.34
CA LYS A 51 26.61 -1.91 -8.67
C LYS A 51 26.56 -0.75 -7.68
N LEU A 52 26.71 -1.02 -6.39
CA LEU A 52 26.74 0.00 -5.33
C LEU A 52 27.91 0.97 -5.55
N ASP A 53 29.11 0.45 -5.83
CA ASP A 53 30.28 1.27 -6.11
C ASP A 53 30.11 2.12 -7.39
N ALA A 54 29.49 1.56 -8.42
CA ALA A 54 29.18 2.30 -9.64
C ALA A 54 28.18 3.43 -9.36
N GLY A 55 27.04 3.13 -8.74
CA GLY A 55 26.01 4.12 -8.41
C GLY A 55 26.51 5.25 -7.49
N ARG A 56 27.44 4.96 -6.57
CA ARG A 56 28.10 5.99 -5.74
C ARG A 56 28.99 6.95 -6.53
N ARG A 57 29.62 6.48 -7.61
CA ARG A 57 30.53 7.28 -8.44
C ARG A 57 29.81 8.03 -9.56
N THR A 58 28.64 7.57 -9.97
CA THR A 58 27.87 8.20 -11.04
C THR A 58 27.23 9.50 -10.56
N SER A 59 27.30 10.53 -11.41
CA SER A 59 26.64 11.81 -11.22
C SER A 59 25.12 11.68 -11.31
N LEU A 60 24.40 12.52 -10.55
CA LEU A 60 22.97 12.69 -10.79
C LEU A 60 22.75 13.46 -12.10
N VAL A 61 21.69 13.10 -12.84
CA VAL A 61 21.24 13.92 -13.97
C VAL A 61 20.64 15.24 -13.48
N GLY A 62 20.77 16.30 -14.29
CA GLY A 62 20.21 17.62 -13.94
C GLY A 62 18.69 17.71 -14.07
N SER A 63 18.13 16.92 -14.98
CA SER A 63 16.71 16.90 -15.29
C SER A 63 16.30 15.53 -15.83
N MET A 64 15.02 15.22 -15.70
CA MET A 64 14.42 13.98 -16.22
C MET A 64 13.17 14.30 -17.02
N GLN A 65 12.83 13.44 -17.98
CA GLN A 65 11.59 13.59 -18.75
C GLN A 65 10.39 13.44 -17.80
N CYS A 66 9.64 14.52 -17.64
CA CYS A 66 8.46 14.54 -16.79
C CYS A 66 7.21 14.24 -17.62
N ILE A 67 6.46 13.23 -17.20
CA ILE A 67 5.19 12.86 -17.85
C ILE A 67 4.16 13.99 -17.70
N SER A 68 4.10 14.61 -16.52
CA SER A 68 3.11 15.65 -16.23
C SER A 68 3.26 16.90 -17.09
N HIS A 69 4.49 17.31 -17.36
CA HIS A 69 4.76 18.54 -18.11
C HIS A 69 5.11 18.27 -19.58
N GLY A 70 5.32 17.01 -19.97
CA GLY A 70 5.73 16.64 -21.32
C GLY A 70 7.13 17.14 -21.71
N GLN A 71 7.95 17.53 -20.74
CA GLN A 71 9.29 18.12 -20.95
C GLN A 71 10.28 17.69 -19.86
N ALA A 72 11.56 17.89 -20.10
CA ALA A 72 12.61 17.70 -19.10
C ALA A 72 12.40 18.67 -17.92
N CYS A 73 12.22 18.15 -16.72
CA CYS A 73 12.05 18.93 -15.50
C CYS A 73 13.22 18.71 -14.55
N ASP A 74 13.58 19.77 -13.83
CA ASP A 74 14.59 19.73 -12.79
C ASP A 74 14.21 18.74 -11.67
N ILE A 75 15.17 17.91 -11.27
CA ILE A 75 15.05 16.90 -10.21
C ILE A 75 15.79 17.29 -8.93
N HIS A 76 16.54 18.39 -8.92
CA HIS A 76 17.33 18.85 -7.77
C HIS A 76 16.51 19.58 -6.69
N LYS A 77 15.18 19.46 -6.72
CA LYS A 77 14.34 19.91 -5.62
C LYS A 77 14.72 19.09 -4.39
N LYS A 78 15.24 19.72 -3.34
CA LYS A 78 15.60 19.06 -2.08
C LYS A 78 14.33 18.78 -1.26
N PRO A 79 13.78 17.55 -1.23
CA PRO A 79 12.63 17.26 -0.40
C PRO A 79 13.02 17.35 1.08
N VAL A 80 12.10 17.81 1.92
CA VAL A 80 12.27 17.79 3.38
C VAL A 80 11.79 16.48 3.99
N PHE A 81 10.93 15.75 3.27
CA PHE A 81 10.37 14.47 3.65
C PHE A 81 10.10 13.64 2.38
N ASP A 82 10.64 12.43 2.34
CA ASP A 82 10.39 11.46 1.26
C ASP A 82 9.54 10.30 1.77
N VAL A 83 8.56 9.87 0.98
CA VAL A 83 7.71 8.71 1.27
C VAL A 83 7.74 7.76 0.08
N SER A 84 8.32 6.58 0.27
CA SER A 84 8.64 5.68 -0.83
C SER A 84 8.15 4.25 -0.56
N GLY A 85 7.48 3.65 -1.55
CA GLY A 85 7.19 2.22 -1.57
C GLY A 85 8.21 1.52 -2.48
N LEU A 86 9.30 1.00 -1.92
CA LEU A 86 10.37 0.41 -2.72
C LEU A 86 10.00 -0.99 -3.22
N PRO A 87 10.51 -1.43 -4.39
CA PRO A 87 10.14 -2.72 -4.96
C PRO A 87 10.49 -3.87 -4.01
N CYS A 88 9.50 -4.73 -3.76
CA CYS A 88 9.60 -5.89 -2.89
C CYS A 88 9.66 -7.29 -3.54
N PRO A 89 9.60 -7.50 -4.88
CA PRO A 89 9.67 -8.85 -5.46
C PRO A 89 10.85 -9.70 -4.97
N ASP A 90 12.04 -9.09 -4.82
CA ASP A 90 13.24 -9.78 -4.37
C ASP A 90 13.33 -9.97 -2.84
N MET A 91 12.43 -9.32 -2.08
CA MET A 91 12.33 -9.45 -0.62
C MET A 91 11.20 -10.40 -0.21
N SER A 92 10.10 -10.39 -0.97
CA SER A 92 8.86 -11.10 -0.67
C SER A 92 9.02 -12.62 -0.64
N THR A 93 8.33 -13.28 0.30
CA THR A 93 8.22 -14.75 0.36
C THR A 93 7.49 -15.35 -0.83
N ALA A 94 6.73 -14.55 -1.58
CA ALA A 94 6.10 -14.97 -2.83
C ALA A 94 7.05 -14.91 -4.04
N GLY A 95 8.20 -14.23 -3.90
CA GLY A 95 9.22 -14.12 -4.94
C GLY A 95 10.38 -15.10 -4.74
N LYS A 96 11.48 -14.85 -5.46
CA LYS A 96 12.71 -15.69 -5.38
C LYS A 96 13.59 -15.38 -4.17
N ARG A 97 13.26 -14.36 -3.37
CA ARG A 97 14.01 -13.91 -2.18
C ARG A 97 15.50 -13.67 -2.45
N LEU A 98 15.82 -13.12 -3.62
CA LEU A 98 17.20 -12.87 -4.04
C LEU A 98 17.87 -11.72 -3.24
N LYS A 99 17.07 -10.84 -2.62
CA LYS A 99 17.53 -9.68 -1.85
C LYS A 99 18.59 -8.88 -2.62
N ARG A 100 19.80 -8.72 -2.08
CA ARG A 100 20.93 -8.02 -2.72
C ARG A 100 21.33 -8.60 -4.07
N ALA A 101 21.11 -9.89 -4.31
CA ALA A 101 21.41 -10.51 -5.60
C ALA A 101 20.31 -10.29 -6.65
N GLY A 102 19.17 -9.73 -6.24
CA GLY A 102 18.02 -9.52 -7.10
C GLY A 102 18.16 -8.29 -8.01
N PRO A 103 17.46 -8.28 -9.16
CA PRO A 103 17.48 -7.15 -10.09
C PRO A 103 16.93 -5.86 -9.49
N THR A 104 16.07 -5.90 -8.46
CA THR A 104 15.50 -4.68 -7.89
C THR A 104 16.50 -3.87 -7.06
N ASN A 105 17.71 -4.37 -6.81
CA ASN A 105 18.74 -3.67 -6.03
C ASN A 105 19.17 -2.32 -6.63
N SER A 106 19.08 -2.14 -7.94
CA SER A 106 19.44 -0.90 -8.63
C SER A 106 18.53 0.26 -8.21
N VAL A 107 17.25 -0.02 -7.96
CA VAL A 107 16.26 0.96 -7.49
C VAL A 107 16.66 1.50 -6.11
N TYR A 108 17.09 0.63 -5.20
CA TYR A 108 17.54 1.03 -3.86
C TYR A 108 18.83 1.86 -3.93
N ILE A 109 19.77 1.48 -4.81
CA ILE A 109 21.03 2.23 -5.01
C ILE A 109 20.76 3.62 -5.59
N ALA A 110 19.91 3.73 -6.61
CA ALA A 110 19.55 5.00 -7.23
C ALA A 110 18.81 5.92 -6.26
N HIS A 111 17.82 5.38 -5.53
CA HIS A 111 17.10 6.10 -4.48
C HIS A 111 18.04 6.59 -3.37
N GLY A 112 18.93 5.71 -2.88
CA GLY A 112 19.94 6.06 -1.88
C GLY A 112 20.90 7.15 -2.35
N ARG A 113 21.38 7.08 -3.59
CA ARG A 113 22.24 8.11 -4.18
C ARG A 113 21.53 9.45 -4.29
N TRP A 114 20.28 9.47 -4.77
CA TRP A 114 19.47 10.70 -4.88
C TRP A 114 19.17 11.34 -3.52
N THR A 115 18.77 10.55 -2.52
CA THR A 115 18.49 11.05 -1.16
C THR A 115 19.74 11.55 -0.45
N THR A 116 20.88 10.91 -0.67
CA THR A 116 22.18 11.35 -0.14
C THR A 116 22.57 12.71 -0.72
N GLU A 117 22.52 12.87 -2.05
CA GLU A 117 22.88 14.14 -2.72
C GLU A 117 21.90 15.27 -2.37
N SER A 118 20.61 14.95 -2.22
CA SER A 118 19.58 15.92 -1.82
C SER A 118 19.62 16.25 -0.33
N GLU A 119 20.42 15.51 0.44
CA GLU A 119 20.49 15.53 1.91
C GLU A 119 19.09 15.44 2.52
N THR A 120 18.24 14.55 2.01
CA THR A 120 16.83 14.47 2.42
C THR A 120 16.74 14.21 3.93
N PRO A 121 16.15 15.13 4.74
CA PRO A 121 16.18 15.02 6.19
C PRO A 121 15.49 13.77 6.74
N LEU A 122 14.31 13.45 6.22
CA LEU A 122 13.47 12.39 6.74
C LEU A 122 12.97 11.52 5.58
N LEU A 123 13.10 10.21 5.74
CA LEU A 123 12.60 9.19 4.83
C LEU A 123 11.55 8.35 5.56
N LEU A 124 10.49 7.95 4.85
CA LEU A 124 9.57 6.90 5.27
C LEU A 124 9.42 5.89 4.14
N ILE A 125 9.96 4.69 4.36
CA ILE A 125 10.03 3.65 3.34
C ILE A 125 9.13 2.49 3.72
N GLU A 126 8.20 2.11 2.84
CA GLU A 126 7.36 0.92 2.98
C GLU A 126 7.94 -0.26 2.18
N CYS A 127 7.91 -1.45 2.77
CA CYS A 127 8.23 -2.70 2.08
C CYS A 127 7.59 -3.92 2.77
N THR A 128 7.86 -5.11 2.25
CA THR A 128 7.53 -6.37 2.94
C THR A 128 8.39 -6.57 4.19
N LYS A 129 7.88 -7.33 5.17
CA LYS A 129 8.59 -7.64 6.43
C LYS A 129 9.99 -8.26 6.28
N ASP A 130 10.28 -8.84 5.13
CA ASP A 130 11.54 -9.50 4.79
C ASP A 130 12.60 -8.56 4.18
N LEU A 131 12.39 -7.23 4.25
CA LEU A 131 13.34 -6.23 3.76
C LEU A 131 14.74 -6.43 4.38
N ASP A 132 15.77 -6.39 3.54
CA ASP A 132 17.18 -6.43 3.97
C ASP A 132 17.62 -5.05 4.48
N MET A 133 17.62 -4.87 5.80
CA MET A 133 18.03 -3.61 6.43
C MET A 133 19.50 -3.27 6.19
N GLY A 134 20.39 -4.26 6.06
CA GLY A 134 21.78 -3.97 5.73
C GLY A 134 21.92 -3.39 4.32
N MET A 135 21.04 -3.76 3.38
CA MET A 135 21.02 -3.13 2.05
C MET A 135 20.56 -1.66 2.15
N MET A 136 19.63 -1.35 3.05
CA MET A 136 19.20 0.02 3.33
C MET A 136 20.36 0.86 3.88
N GLU A 137 21.07 0.34 4.87
CA GLU A 137 22.27 0.96 5.46
C GLU A 137 23.38 1.18 4.42
N ASP A 138 23.65 0.19 3.57
CA ASP A 138 24.65 0.28 2.51
C ASP A 138 24.32 1.38 1.48
N THR A 139 23.04 1.55 1.15
CA THR A 139 22.56 2.47 0.10
C THR A 139 22.27 3.88 0.60
N HIS A 140 21.99 4.05 1.89
CA HIS A 140 21.65 5.33 2.53
C HIS A 140 22.57 5.57 3.72
N PRO A 141 23.89 5.73 3.48
CA PRO A 141 24.87 5.71 4.54
C PRO A 141 24.73 6.90 5.50
N ASP A 142 24.00 7.96 5.18
CA ASP A 142 23.84 9.18 5.99
C ASP A 142 22.61 9.20 6.91
N HIS A 143 21.83 8.11 6.95
CA HIS A 143 20.61 8.00 7.75
C HIS A 143 20.76 6.99 8.89
N ASP A 144 20.13 7.28 10.02
CA ASP A 144 19.84 6.30 11.06
C ASP A 144 18.46 5.70 10.80
N PHE A 145 18.35 4.37 10.93
CA PHE A 145 17.15 3.63 10.54
C PHE A 145 16.37 3.07 11.72
N TYR A 146 15.05 3.27 11.68
CA TYR A 146 14.09 2.75 12.66
C TYR A 146 13.08 1.88 11.92
N GLN A 147 13.20 0.56 12.07
CA GLN A 147 12.32 -0.40 11.41
C GLN A 147 11.10 -0.72 12.28
N LEU A 148 9.95 -0.23 11.85
CA LEU A 148 8.66 -0.49 12.46
C LEU A 148 7.91 -1.59 11.68
N PHE A 149 7.01 -2.28 12.36
CA PHE A 149 6.12 -3.26 11.74
C PHE A 149 4.68 -2.89 12.00
N SER A 150 3.86 -2.90 10.96
CA SER A 150 2.47 -2.50 11.08
C SER A 150 1.59 -3.31 10.15
N GLU A 151 0.38 -3.57 10.62
CA GLU A 151 -0.72 -4.12 9.86
C GLU A 151 -1.98 -3.25 10.04
N PRO A 152 -2.96 -3.35 9.14
CA PRO A 152 -4.18 -2.54 9.22
C PRO A 152 -4.93 -2.66 10.56
N SER A 153 -4.85 -3.81 11.24
CA SER A 153 -5.47 -3.98 12.56
C SER A 153 -4.86 -3.09 13.65
N ASN A 154 -3.62 -2.62 13.49
CA ASN A 154 -3.01 -1.65 14.41
C ASN A 154 -3.67 -0.26 14.33
N VAL A 155 -4.39 0.03 13.24
CA VAL A 155 -5.05 1.33 13.01
C VAL A 155 -6.57 1.18 12.89
N GLY A 156 -7.13 0.13 13.50
CA GLY A 156 -8.58 -0.11 13.57
C GLY A 156 -9.19 -0.90 12.41
N PHE A 157 -8.41 -1.25 11.38
CA PHE A 157 -8.86 -2.03 10.22
C PHE A 157 -8.57 -3.52 10.41
N SER A 158 -9.25 -4.13 11.39
CA SER A 158 -8.99 -5.51 11.81
C SER A 158 -9.40 -6.57 10.77
N GLY A 159 -10.32 -6.26 9.86
CA GLY A 159 -10.86 -7.19 8.87
C GLY A 159 -10.03 -7.37 7.61
N ILE A 160 -8.81 -6.84 7.51
CA ILE A 160 -7.95 -6.98 6.33
C ILE A 160 -6.52 -7.36 6.70
N ALA A 161 -5.91 -8.27 5.93
CA ALA A 161 -4.53 -8.69 6.12
C ALA A 161 -3.61 -7.90 5.18
N ARG A 162 -2.72 -7.08 5.75
CA ARG A 162 -1.64 -6.41 4.98
C ARG A 162 -0.46 -6.03 5.86
N TYR A 163 0.23 -7.04 6.39
CA TYR A 163 1.42 -6.81 7.22
C TYR A 163 2.58 -6.25 6.38
N ARG A 164 3.20 -5.18 6.86
CA ARG A 164 4.30 -4.44 6.21
C ARG A 164 5.34 -4.00 7.21
N THR A 165 6.55 -3.74 6.70
CA THR A 165 7.56 -2.99 7.44
C THR A 165 7.60 -1.56 6.94
N TRP A 166 7.86 -0.65 7.87
CA TRP A 166 8.00 0.77 7.63
C TRP A 166 9.33 1.20 8.22
N VAL A 167 10.20 1.77 7.41
CA VAL A 167 11.54 2.18 7.81
C VAL A 167 11.58 3.70 7.82
N ILE A 168 11.78 4.28 9.00
CA ILE A 168 12.05 5.71 9.13
C ILE A 168 13.57 5.90 8.99
N GLY A 169 13.99 6.69 8.01
CA GLY A 169 15.38 7.10 7.84
C GLY A 169 15.55 8.54 8.32
N ALA A 170 16.30 8.75 9.40
CA ALA A 170 16.57 10.06 9.97
C ALA A 170 17.99 10.51 9.61
N HIS A 171 18.14 11.61 8.87
CA HIS A 171 19.45 12.08 8.41
C HIS A 171 20.31 12.60 9.57
N ARG A 172 21.46 11.97 9.84
CA ARG A 172 22.27 12.19 11.07
C ARG A 172 22.65 13.64 11.35
N LYS A 173 22.85 14.42 10.28
CA LYS A 173 23.25 15.84 10.39
C LYS A 173 22.08 16.83 10.36
N ARG A 174 20.88 16.42 9.93
CA ARG A 174 19.77 17.35 9.64
C ARG A 174 18.56 17.14 10.54
N THR A 175 18.44 15.98 11.18
CA THR A 175 17.34 15.68 12.09
C THR A 175 17.83 15.47 13.51
N THR A 176 16.88 15.50 14.44
CA THR A 176 17.02 15.01 15.80
C THR A 176 15.78 14.21 16.19
N CYS A 177 15.93 13.20 17.04
CA CYS A 177 14.84 12.38 17.54
C CYS A 177 14.18 13.10 18.72
N LEU A 178 12.94 13.56 18.53
CA LEU A 178 12.14 14.25 19.54
C LEU A 178 11.35 13.27 20.41
N PHE A 179 10.88 12.19 19.80
CA PHE A 179 10.14 11.12 20.46
C PHE A 179 10.55 9.77 19.87
N ASP A 180 10.61 8.75 20.72
CA ASP A 180 10.89 7.38 20.28
C ASP A 180 9.75 6.89 19.35
N PRO A 181 10.04 6.59 18.07
CA PRO A 181 9.02 6.16 17.12
C PRO A 181 8.34 4.84 17.49
N PHE A 182 9.02 3.95 18.23
CA PHE A 182 8.45 2.69 18.68
C PHE A 182 7.37 2.92 19.75
N GLN A 183 7.67 3.76 20.74
CA GLN A 183 6.72 4.13 21.80
C GLN A 183 5.50 4.85 21.22
N LEU A 184 5.72 5.78 20.29
CA LEU A 184 4.61 6.49 19.64
C LEU A 184 3.72 5.53 18.82
N GLN A 185 4.32 4.57 18.12
CA GLN A 185 3.55 3.54 17.40
C GLN A 185 2.71 2.70 18.37
N GLU A 186 3.28 2.24 19.49
CA GLU A 186 2.60 1.44 20.48
C GLU A 186 1.42 2.21 21.12
N LEU A 187 1.63 3.47 21.47
CA LEU A 187 0.60 4.36 22.02
C LEU A 187 -0.59 4.48 21.07
N LEU A 188 -0.33 4.82 19.79
CA LEU A 188 -1.38 4.95 18.78
C LEU A 188 -2.08 3.61 18.52
N THR A 189 -1.32 2.53 18.42
CA THR A 189 -1.86 1.17 18.22
C THR A 189 -2.81 0.79 19.33
N THR A 190 -2.40 1.01 20.59
CA THR A 190 -3.22 0.74 21.77
C THR A 190 -4.51 1.57 21.75
N ALA A 191 -4.41 2.85 21.41
CA ALA A 191 -5.56 3.72 21.28
C ALA A 191 -6.54 3.23 20.20
N PHE A 192 -6.07 2.86 19.01
CA PHE A 192 -6.94 2.33 17.95
C PHE A 192 -7.57 1.00 18.34
N GLN A 193 -6.80 0.04 18.85
CA GLN A 193 -7.30 -1.29 19.21
C GLN A 193 -8.34 -1.26 20.33
N LYS A 194 -8.26 -0.28 21.23
CA LYS A 194 -9.27 -0.05 22.28
C LYS A 194 -10.59 0.47 21.73
N ASN A 195 -10.56 1.30 20.68
CA ASN A 195 -11.70 2.10 20.26
C ASN A 195 -12.35 1.63 18.95
N VAL A 196 -11.62 0.96 18.05
CA VAL A 196 -12.08 0.65 16.69
C VAL A 196 -11.63 -0.75 16.28
N LYS A 197 -12.57 -1.56 15.78
CA LYS A 197 -12.29 -2.92 15.27
C LYS A 197 -13.15 -3.23 14.04
N ALA A 198 -12.90 -2.54 12.93
CA ALA A 198 -13.60 -2.83 11.69
C ALA A 198 -13.32 -4.28 11.26
N GLN A 199 -14.37 -5.01 10.93
CA GLN A 199 -14.37 -6.38 10.45
C GLN A 199 -14.69 -6.42 8.95
N VAL A 200 -14.66 -7.61 8.35
CA VAL A 200 -14.98 -7.79 6.93
C VAL A 200 -16.39 -7.27 6.61
N ALA A 201 -17.37 -7.57 7.46
CA ALA A 201 -18.75 -7.16 7.27
C ALA A 201 -18.92 -5.64 7.22
N ASP A 202 -18.09 -4.87 7.94
CA ASP A 202 -18.15 -3.40 7.95
C ASP A 202 -17.71 -2.79 6.61
N PHE A 203 -16.95 -3.53 5.81
CA PHE A 203 -16.54 -3.09 4.47
C PHE A 203 -17.59 -3.35 3.40
N LEU A 204 -18.70 -4.04 3.71
CA LEU A 204 -19.76 -4.40 2.75
C LEU A 204 -20.69 -3.22 2.46
N VAL A 205 -20.13 -2.16 1.88
CA VAL A 205 -20.77 -0.85 1.68
C VAL A 205 -21.34 -0.64 0.27
N ALA A 206 -21.27 -1.65 -0.61
CA ALA A 206 -21.80 -1.54 -1.96
C ALA A 206 -23.33 -1.58 -1.96
N SER A 207 -23.95 -0.65 -2.68
CA SER A 207 -25.39 -0.67 -2.95
C SER A 207 -25.76 -1.83 -3.88
N ASP A 208 -27.04 -2.23 -3.88
CA ASP A 208 -27.56 -3.24 -4.82
C ASP A 208 -27.25 -2.88 -6.28
N PHE A 209 -27.34 -1.60 -6.63
CA PHE A 209 -26.98 -1.12 -7.97
C PHE A 209 -25.50 -1.37 -8.30
N GLU A 210 -24.58 -1.02 -7.39
CA GLU A 210 -23.14 -1.26 -7.58
C GLU A 210 -22.82 -2.76 -7.70
N ILE A 211 -23.47 -3.60 -6.89
CA ILE A 211 -23.35 -5.07 -6.98
C ILE A 211 -23.83 -5.58 -8.34
N GLN A 212 -24.99 -5.12 -8.82
CA GLN A 212 -25.53 -5.52 -10.12
C GLN A 212 -24.65 -5.03 -11.29
N MET A 213 -24.06 -3.83 -11.20
CA MET A 213 -23.11 -3.34 -12.21
C MET A 213 -21.86 -4.23 -12.30
N GLU A 214 -21.27 -4.61 -11.16
CA GLU A 214 -20.12 -5.53 -11.13
C GLU A 214 -20.47 -6.90 -11.71
N ALA A 215 -21.62 -7.43 -11.32
CA ALA A 215 -22.12 -8.70 -11.82
C ALA A 215 -22.36 -8.66 -13.34
N SER A 216 -22.95 -7.58 -13.86
CA SER A 216 -23.17 -7.37 -15.28
C SER A 216 -21.86 -7.31 -16.07
N ARG A 217 -20.84 -6.59 -15.56
CA ARG A 217 -19.50 -6.55 -16.19
C ARG A 217 -18.85 -7.94 -16.24
N LEU A 218 -18.93 -8.71 -15.16
CA LEU A 218 -18.38 -10.07 -15.13
C LEU A 218 -19.14 -11.01 -16.08
N ALA A 219 -20.47 -10.90 -16.11
CA ALA A 219 -21.33 -11.66 -17.02
C ALA A 219 -20.97 -11.41 -18.49
N LEU A 220 -20.81 -10.13 -18.86
CA LEU A 220 -20.35 -9.74 -20.20
C LEU A 220 -18.98 -10.34 -20.53
N TYR A 221 -18.01 -10.21 -19.61
CA TYR A 221 -16.67 -10.76 -19.79
C TYR A 221 -16.68 -12.29 -19.99
N ARG A 222 -17.58 -12.99 -19.29
CA ARG A 222 -17.74 -14.46 -19.36
C ARG A 222 -18.70 -14.93 -20.45
N GLN A 223 -19.33 -14.02 -21.17
CA GLN A 223 -20.38 -14.32 -22.16
C GLN A 223 -21.56 -15.12 -21.57
N ILE A 224 -21.91 -14.84 -20.31
CA ILE A 224 -23.05 -15.43 -19.60
C ILE A 224 -24.21 -14.43 -19.58
N PRO A 225 -25.46 -14.81 -19.86
CA PRO A 225 -26.61 -13.92 -19.74
C PRO A 225 -26.75 -13.36 -18.32
N PHE A 226 -26.69 -12.03 -18.19
CA PHE A 226 -26.85 -11.35 -16.91
C PHE A 226 -28.31 -11.40 -16.43
N GLN A 227 -28.53 -11.80 -15.18
CA GLN A 227 -29.85 -11.91 -14.57
C GLN A 227 -30.07 -10.76 -13.58
N VAL A 228 -30.80 -9.74 -14.02
CA VAL A 228 -31.07 -8.52 -13.24
C VAL A 228 -31.82 -8.87 -11.94
N GLY A 229 -31.36 -8.32 -10.82
CA GLY A 229 -32.01 -8.46 -9.51
C GLY A 229 -31.72 -9.78 -8.80
N ARG A 230 -31.01 -10.73 -9.44
CA ARG A 230 -30.60 -11.96 -8.80
C ARG A 230 -29.52 -11.67 -7.75
N LYS A 231 -29.81 -12.00 -6.48
CA LYS A 231 -28.88 -11.82 -5.35
C LYS A 231 -27.78 -12.88 -5.31
N ASP A 232 -28.12 -14.12 -5.65
CA ASP A 232 -27.18 -15.23 -5.67
C ASP A 232 -26.40 -15.23 -6.99
N LEU A 233 -25.17 -14.72 -6.94
CA LEU A 233 -24.29 -14.55 -8.09
C LEU A 233 -23.44 -15.78 -8.41
N ARG A 234 -23.72 -16.94 -7.78
CA ARG A 234 -22.97 -18.20 -8.05
C ARG A 234 -23.01 -18.61 -9.52
N TYR A 235 -24.10 -18.30 -10.24
CA TYR A 235 -24.24 -18.64 -11.66
C TYR A 235 -23.21 -17.95 -12.56
N LEU A 236 -22.55 -16.90 -12.05
CA LEU A 236 -21.49 -16.21 -12.77
C LEU A 236 -20.12 -16.85 -12.55
N LEU A 237 -19.94 -17.74 -11.55
CA LEU A 237 -18.67 -18.43 -11.29
C LEU A 237 -18.30 -19.37 -12.45
N SER A 238 -17.01 -19.45 -12.77
CA SER A 238 -16.50 -20.48 -13.66
C SER A 238 -16.52 -21.84 -12.96
N GLY A 239 -16.47 -22.94 -13.72
CA GLY A 239 -16.44 -24.30 -13.12
C GLY A 239 -15.33 -24.44 -12.07
N ARG A 240 -14.10 -24.01 -12.42
CA ARG A 240 -12.96 -24.01 -11.50
C ARG A 240 -13.22 -23.22 -10.21
N GLU A 241 -13.80 -22.02 -10.32
CA GLU A 241 -14.05 -21.18 -9.14
C GLU A 241 -15.15 -21.77 -8.26
N ASP A 242 -16.18 -22.37 -8.84
CA ASP A 242 -17.23 -23.04 -8.08
C ASP A 242 -16.70 -24.31 -7.39
N ASP A 243 -15.88 -25.12 -8.08
CA ASP A 243 -15.21 -26.28 -7.48
C ASP A 243 -14.33 -25.86 -6.29
N CYS A 244 -13.53 -24.80 -6.46
CA CYS A 244 -12.71 -24.24 -5.39
C CYS A 244 -13.58 -23.76 -4.22
N ARG A 245 -14.67 -23.04 -4.48
CA ARG A 245 -15.63 -22.62 -3.45
C ARG A 245 -16.22 -23.83 -2.71
N GLN A 246 -16.67 -24.86 -3.41
CA GLN A 246 -17.26 -26.07 -2.81
C GLN A 246 -16.25 -26.79 -1.90
N ALA A 247 -15.01 -26.94 -2.37
CA ALA A 247 -13.94 -27.55 -1.58
C ALA A 247 -13.63 -26.72 -0.32
N LEU A 248 -13.60 -25.39 -0.42
CA LEU A 248 -13.42 -24.50 0.73
C LEU A 248 -14.62 -24.56 1.69
N ASP A 249 -15.85 -24.61 1.20
CA ASP A 249 -17.04 -24.82 2.03
C ASP A 249 -16.95 -26.13 2.83
N GLY A 250 -16.55 -27.23 2.17
CA GLY A 250 -16.32 -28.53 2.83
C GLY A 250 -15.25 -28.47 3.91
N LYS A 251 -14.12 -27.79 3.65
CA LYS A 251 -13.05 -27.58 4.64
C LYS A 251 -13.51 -26.72 5.82
N TYR A 252 -14.31 -25.68 5.57
CA TYR A 252 -14.85 -24.84 6.63
C TYR A 252 -15.80 -25.63 7.53
N MET A 253 -16.76 -26.35 6.94
CA MET A 253 -17.71 -27.19 7.70
C MET A 253 -16.96 -28.24 8.53
N SER A 254 -15.99 -28.93 7.93
CA SER A 254 -15.20 -29.95 8.64
C SER A 254 -14.40 -29.39 9.82
N ARG A 255 -13.96 -28.13 9.73
CA ARG A 255 -13.10 -27.49 10.74
C ARG A 255 -13.89 -26.80 11.86
N TYR A 256 -15.03 -26.20 11.54
CA TYR A 256 -15.77 -25.33 12.45
C TYR A 256 -17.17 -25.83 12.80
N ASP A 257 -17.58 -26.98 12.24
CA ASP A 257 -18.91 -27.58 12.42
C ASP A 257 -20.06 -26.56 12.22
N SER A 258 -19.91 -25.72 11.20
CA SER A 258 -20.82 -24.61 10.93
C SER A 258 -20.95 -24.35 9.45
N LEU A 259 -22.13 -23.94 9.00
CA LEU A 259 -22.38 -23.58 7.62
C LEU A 259 -21.64 -22.28 7.26
N PRO A 260 -20.85 -22.26 6.16
CA PRO A 260 -20.10 -21.07 5.72
C PRO A 260 -20.98 -19.82 5.56
N GLY A 261 -22.23 -20.00 5.10
CA GLY A 261 -23.18 -18.93 4.89
C GLY A 261 -23.62 -18.20 6.17
N LEU A 262 -23.38 -18.77 7.36
CA LEU A 262 -23.69 -18.14 8.64
C LEU A 262 -22.60 -17.16 9.12
N ASN A 263 -21.41 -17.20 8.50
CA ASN A 263 -20.31 -16.31 8.86
C ASN A 263 -20.23 -15.12 7.91
N SER A 264 -20.66 -13.95 8.37
CA SER A 264 -20.59 -12.68 7.61
C SER A 264 -19.17 -12.21 7.33
N ASN A 265 -18.19 -12.69 8.09
CA ASN A 265 -16.78 -12.32 7.95
C ASN A 265 -15.95 -13.34 7.16
N LEU A 266 -16.59 -14.37 6.60
CA LEU A 266 -15.93 -15.39 5.81
C LEU A 266 -15.71 -14.94 4.37
N VAL A 267 -14.46 -15.01 3.91
CA VAL A 267 -14.02 -14.61 2.57
C VAL A 267 -13.09 -15.68 2.01
N TYR A 268 -13.35 -16.10 0.79
CA TYR A 268 -12.48 -17.00 0.02
C TYR A 268 -11.83 -16.24 -1.12
N PHE A 269 -10.52 -16.40 -1.31
CA PHE A 269 -9.87 -15.97 -2.55
C PHE A 269 -9.94 -17.10 -3.58
N LEU A 270 -10.84 -16.98 -4.56
CA LEU A 270 -11.06 -18.03 -5.57
C LEU A 270 -10.00 -18.06 -6.68
N GLY A 271 -9.00 -17.17 -6.62
CA GLY A 271 -7.87 -17.19 -7.55
C GLY A 271 -6.84 -18.30 -7.27
N ASP A 272 -6.82 -18.82 -6.04
CA ASP A 272 -5.92 -19.91 -5.63
C ASP A 272 -6.58 -21.29 -5.82
N SER A 273 -5.79 -22.34 -5.62
CA SER A 273 -6.33 -23.69 -5.50
C SER A 273 -6.89 -23.92 -4.09
N PRO A 274 -7.85 -24.84 -3.91
CA PRO A 274 -8.38 -25.12 -2.59
C PRO A 274 -7.31 -25.71 -1.65
N GLU A 275 -6.20 -26.26 -2.13
CA GLU A 275 -5.05 -26.71 -1.32
C GLU A 275 -4.26 -25.53 -0.74
N TYR A 276 -4.05 -24.49 -1.54
CA TYR A 276 -3.41 -23.25 -1.12
C TYR A 276 -4.48 -22.28 -0.56
N CYS A 277 -5.05 -22.64 0.61
CA CYS A 277 -6.20 -21.99 1.24
C CYS A 277 -5.97 -20.52 1.63
N SER A 278 -6.10 -19.59 0.69
CA SER A 278 -6.14 -18.15 0.99
C SER A 278 -7.55 -17.70 1.33
N TRP A 279 -7.88 -17.73 2.62
CA TRP A 279 -9.22 -17.44 3.13
C TRP A 279 -9.20 -16.78 4.51
N SER A 280 -10.29 -16.11 4.88
CA SER A 280 -10.41 -15.44 6.18
C SER A 280 -10.72 -16.40 7.33
N ALA A 281 -11.03 -17.68 7.08
CA ALA A 281 -11.43 -18.60 8.15
C ALA A 281 -10.41 -18.72 9.29
N THR A 282 -9.12 -18.60 8.96
CA THR A 282 -8.01 -18.72 9.94
C THR A 282 -7.66 -17.42 10.64
N SER A 283 -7.98 -16.26 10.05
CA SER A 283 -7.50 -14.96 10.51
C SER A 283 -8.62 -13.98 10.85
N ALA A 284 -9.86 -14.27 10.44
CA ALA A 284 -10.98 -13.33 10.33
C ALA A 284 -10.68 -12.09 9.45
N LYS A 285 -9.67 -12.18 8.55
CA LYS A 285 -9.22 -11.08 7.69
C LYS A 285 -9.41 -11.40 6.22
N ILE A 286 -9.81 -10.41 5.42
CA ILE A 286 -9.71 -10.48 3.96
C ILE A 286 -8.25 -10.78 3.60
N PRO A 287 -7.96 -11.84 2.80
CA PRO A 287 -6.61 -12.13 2.33
C PRO A 287 -6.00 -10.93 1.59
N THR A 288 -4.69 -10.74 1.70
CA THR A 288 -4.00 -9.61 1.07
C THR A 288 -4.25 -9.55 -0.43
N TYR A 289 -4.66 -8.37 -0.92
CA TYR A 289 -4.81 -8.13 -2.36
C TYR A 289 -3.47 -8.27 -3.09
N ARG A 290 -3.48 -9.10 -4.14
CA ARG A 290 -2.36 -9.39 -5.05
C ARG A 290 -2.53 -8.70 -6.39
N LEU A 291 -1.49 -8.63 -7.22
CA LEU A 291 -1.56 -8.16 -8.61
C LEU A 291 -2.66 -8.84 -9.43
N SER A 292 -2.81 -10.17 -9.31
CA SER A 292 -3.86 -10.94 -9.98
C SER A 292 -5.27 -10.64 -9.46
N SER A 293 -5.41 -9.92 -8.34
CA SER A 293 -6.70 -9.56 -7.75
C SER A 293 -7.53 -8.67 -8.65
N ARG A 294 -6.93 -8.07 -9.69
CA ARG A 294 -7.67 -7.38 -10.74
C ARG A 294 -8.74 -8.27 -11.37
N ASN A 295 -8.51 -9.58 -11.52
CA ASN A 295 -9.49 -10.48 -12.12
C ASN A 295 -10.03 -11.52 -11.15
N SER A 296 -9.34 -11.78 -10.03
CA SER A 296 -9.79 -12.77 -9.04
C SER A 296 -10.96 -12.30 -8.19
N LEU A 297 -11.79 -13.28 -7.78
CA LEU A 297 -12.96 -13.09 -6.95
C LEU A 297 -12.65 -13.38 -5.47
N TYR A 298 -13.07 -12.46 -4.59
CA TYR A 298 -13.03 -12.61 -3.14
C TYR A 298 -14.45 -12.94 -2.67
N TRP A 299 -14.79 -14.22 -2.66
CA TRP A 299 -16.14 -14.73 -2.47
C TRP A 299 -16.59 -14.66 -1.01
N LEU A 300 -17.82 -14.22 -0.78
CA LEU A 300 -18.51 -14.10 0.50
C LEU A 300 -19.64 -15.13 0.55
N PRO A 301 -19.50 -16.27 1.26
CA PRO A 301 -20.53 -17.30 1.30
C PRO A 301 -21.87 -16.80 1.84
N SER A 302 -21.85 -15.97 2.87
CA SER A 302 -23.05 -15.37 3.48
C SER A 302 -23.82 -14.47 2.54
N ALA A 303 -23.12 -13.66 1.73
CA ALA A 303 -23.73 -12.75 0.76
C ALA A 303 -23.98 -13.38 -0.62
N LYS A 304 -23.46 -14.59 -0.87
CA LYS A 304 -23.51 -15.30 -2.17
C LYS A 304 -23.05 -14.44 -3.36
N ARG A 305 -22.00 -13.64 -3.14
CA ARG A 305 -21.36 -12.77 -4.12
C ARG A 305 -19.88 -12.60 -3.77
N TRP A 306 -19.14 -11.84 -4.57
CA TRP A 306 -17.78 -11.41 -4.23
C TRP A 306 -17.74 -9.98 -3.66
N LEU A 307 -16.61 -9.61 -3.04
CA LEU A 307 -16.27 -8.23 -2.72
C LEU A 307 -16.15 -7.41 -4.00
N THR A 308 -17.01 -6.40 -4.13
CA THR A 308 -16.92 -5.36 -5.16
C THR A 308 -15.63 -4.54 -4.98
N ARG A 309 -15.19 -3.83 -6.00
CA ARG A 309 -13.97 -3.01 -6.00
C ARG A 309 -14.07 -1.84 -5.03
N LYS A 310 -15.25 -1.24 -4.90
CA LYS A 310 -15.51 -0.22 -3.89
C LYS A 310 -15.29 -0.75 -2.47
N GLU A 311 -15.82 -1.94 -2.16
CA GLU A 311 -15.62 -2.57 -0.86
C GLU A 311 -14.14 -2.92 -0.63
N ARG A 312 -13.43 -3.37 -1.67
CA ARG A 312 -11.98 -3.58 -1.61
C ARG A 312 -11.22 -2.28 -1.31
N LEU A 313 -11.54 -1.18 -1.98
CA LEU A 313 -10.93 0.12 -1.68
C LEU A 313 -11.26 0.61 -0.27
N CYS A 314 -12.51 0.47 0.17
CA CYS A 314 -12.93 0.80 1.52
C CYS A 314 -12.13 0.02 2.57
N SER A 315 -11.96 -1.29 2.36
CA SER A 315 -11.12 -2.12 3.24
C SER A 315 -9.63 -1.76 3.22
N MET A 316 -9.18 -1.06 2.18
CA MET A 316 -7.81 -0.52 2.07
C MET A 316 -7.67 0.89 2.69
N GLY A 317 -8.71 1.38 3.37
CA GLY A 317 -8.72 2.68 4.06
C GLY A 317 -9.04 3.88 3.16
N PHE A 318 -9.45 3.66 1.91
CA PHE A 318 -9.78 4.76 1.01
C PHE A 318 -11.17 5.36 1.30
N PRO A 319 -11.34 6.69 1.18
CA PRO A 319 -12.61 7.38 1.43
C PRO A 319 -13.58 7.23 0.25
N CYS A 320 -14.04 6.00 0.00
CA CYS A 320 -14.91 5.64 -1.12
C CYS A 320 -16.42 5.68 -0.79
N VAL A 321 -16.78 6.07 0.43
CA VAL A 321 -18.15 6.30 0.88
C VAL A 321 -18.28 7.69 1.50
N PRO A 322 -19.44 8.37 1.33
CA PRO A 322 -19.61 9.75 1.82
C PRO A 322 -19.31 9.92 3.31
N GLU A 323 -19.71 8.97 4.13
CA GLU A 323 -19.53 8.99 5.58
C GLU A 323 -18.05 9.03 5.96
N ILE A 324 -17.23 8.17 5.34
CA ILE A 324 -15.77 8.11 5.56
C ILE A 324 -15.11 9.38 5.02
N ALA A 325 -15.46 9.81 3.80
CA ALA A 325 -14.90 11.02 3.20
C ALA A 325 -15.20 12.28 4.04
N ASN A 326 -16.43 12.41 4.53
CA ASN A 326 -16.85 13.49 5.40
C ASN A 326 -16.13 13.47 6.75
N ALA A 327 -15.99 12.28 7.38
CA ALA A 327 -15.26 12.13 8.63
C ALA A 327 -13.77 12.52 8.48
N MET A 328 -13.17 12.20 7.34
CA MET A 328 -11.80 12.57 6.99
C MET A 328 -11.67 14.03 6.50
N LYS A 329 -12.78 14.73 6.26
CA LYS A 329 -12.82 16.08 5.65
C LYS A 329 -12.10 16.15 4.31
N VAL A 330 -12.29 15.11 3.48
CA VAL A 330 -11.69 15.01 2.15
C VAL A 330 -12.77 14.79 1.08
N PRO A 331 -12.51 15.10 -0.20
CA PRO A 331 -13.43 14.75 -1.27
C PRO A 331 -13.62 13.23 -1.36
N LEU A 332 -14.84 12.80 -1.67
CA LEU A 332 -15.16 11.41 -1.97
C LEU A 332 -14.26 10.89 -3.11
N LEU A 333 -13.59 9.77 -2.89
CA LEU A 333 -12.84 9.09 -3.94
C LEU A 333 -13.82 8.32 -4.84
N GLY A 334 -13.90 8.71 -6.11
CA GLY A 334 -14.76 8.05 -7.09
C GLY A 334 -14.37 6.58 -7.29
N ALA A 335 -15.23 5.66 -6.84
CA ALA A 335 -15.04 4.21 -6.92
C ALA A 335 -16.09 3.50 -7.80
N THR A 336 -16.89 4.27 -8.55
CA THR A 336 -17.94 3.74 -9.44
C THR A 336 -17.37 3.05 -10.68
N ASP A 337 -16.17 3.43 -11.13
CA ASP A 337 -15.46 2.68 -12.17
C ASP A 337 -14.73 1.47 -11.58
N VAL A 338 -15.32 0.30 -11.77
CA VAL A 338 -14.80 -1.01 -11.34
C VAL A 338 -13.36 -1.22 -11.83
N GLN A 339 -13.01 -0.82 -13.05
CA GLN A 339 -11.68 -1.07 -13.58
C GLN A 339 -10.64 -0.22 -12.84
N ARG A 340 -10.89 1.09 -12.77
CA ARG A 340 -10.07 2.03 -12.00
C ARG A 340 -9.90 1.60 -10.54
N ALA A 341 -10.99 1.23 -9.88
CA ALA A 341 -10.96 0.80 -8.48
C ALA A 341 -10.16 -0.49 -8.28
N ALA A 342 -10.21 -1.41 -9.25
CA ALA A 342 -9.40 -2.63 -9.23
C ALA A 342 -7.89 -2.33 -9.33
N ASP A 343 -7.50 -1.39 -10.20
CA ASP A 343 -6.11 -1.02 -10.40
C ASP A 343 -5.52 -0.33 -9.15
N LEU A 344 -6.31 0.49 -8.46
CA LEU A 344 -5.92 1.11 -7.19
C LEU A 344 -5.73 0.08 -6.06
N CYS A 345 -6.53 -0.99 -5.97
CA CYS A 345 -6.45 -1.95 -4.87
C CYS A 345 -5.21 -2.86 -4.88
N GLY A 346 -4.71 -3.23 -6.07
CA GLY A 346 -3.76 -4.34 -6.22
C GLY A 346 -2.41 -4.12 -5.54
N ASN A 347 -1.83 -2.93 -5.74
CA ASN A 347 -0.48 -2.59 -5.26
C ASN A 347 -0.45 -1.48 -4.20
N SER A 348 -1.58 -0.84 -3.90
CA SER A 348 -1.59 0.30 -2.97
C SER A 348 -1.18 -0.08 -1.56
N MET A 349 -0.46 0.80 -0.87
CA MET A 349 -0.34 0.72 0.58
C MET A 349 -1.72 0.87 1.23
N HIS A 350 -1.90 0.31 2.43
CA HIS A 350 -3.11 0.59 3.21
C HIS A 350 -3.13 2.08 3.56
N PHE A 351 -4.14 2.82 3.10
CA PHE A 351 -4.14 4.28 3.09
C PHE A 351 -4.01 4.86 4.51
N THR A 352 -4.81 4.37 5.46
CA THR A 352 -4.77 4.81 6.85
C THR A 352 -3.45 4.47 7.52
N THR A 353 -2.88 3.30 7.23
CA THR A 353 -1.57 2.91 7.80
C THR A 353 -0.49 3.85 7.29
N CYS A 354 -0.49 4.18 5.98
CA CYS A 354 0.44 5.15 5.42
C CYS A 354 0.34 6.51 6.11
N GLY A 355 -0.88 7.03 6.32
CA GLY A 355 -1.08 8.29 7.03
C GLY A 355 -0.58 8.26 8.48
N ILE A 356 -0.83 7.18 9.22
CA ILE A 356 -0.37 7.03 10.60
C ILE A 356 1.16 6.90 10.67
N MET A 357 1.79 6.16 9.77
CA MET A 357 3.26 6.03 9.76
C MET A 357 3.95 7.34 9.36
N GLN A 358 3.34 8.13 8.47
CA GLN A 358 3.80 9.50 8.20
C GLN A 358 3.68 10.40 9.44
N LEU A 359 2.55 10.32 10.16
CA LEU A 359 2.36 11.05 11.42
C LEU A 359 3.42 10.66 12.46
N ILE A 360 3.69 9.36 12.63
CA ILE A 360 4.72 8.87 13.54
C ILE A 360 6.08 9.42 13.15
N ALA A 361 6.48 9.32 11.88
CA ALA A 361 7.78 9.82 11.41
C ALA A 361 7.92 11.34 11.65
N LEU A 362 6.92 12.13 11.26
CA LEU A 362 6.94 13.59 11.40
C LEU A 362 6.85 14.08 12.85
N SER A 363 6.25 13.29 13.74
CA SER A 363 6.17 13.61 15.17
C SER A 363 7.42 13.19 15.92
N SER A 364 8.06 12.10 15.48
CA SER A 364 9.24 11.52 16.14
C SER A 364 10.53 12.27 15.82
N PHE A 365 10.59 12.98 14.69
CA PHE A 365 11.81 13.64 14.22
C PHE A 365 11.56 15.10 13.86
N GLY A 366 12.46 15.97 14.34
CA GLY A 366 12.46 17.40 14.02
C GLY A 366 13.78 17.87 13.42
N PRO A 367 13.88 19.14 12.99
CA PRO A 367 15.13 19.72 12.52
C PRO A 367 16.20 19.72 13.61
N LYS A 368 17.45 19.45 13.24
CA LYS A 368 18.57 19.50 14.18
C LYS A 368 18.72 20.90 14.78
N GLY A 369 18.98 20.98 16.09
CA GLY A 369 19.12 22.24 16.83
C GLY A 369 17.83 22.78 17.46
N HIS A 370 16.68 22.13 17.23
CA HIS A 370 15.40 22.53 17.82
C HIS A 370 15.32 22.30 19.35
N GLU A 371 16.22 21.50 19.93
CA GLU A 371 16.20 21.10 21.36
C GLU A 371 16.55 22.24 22.34
N ASN A 372 17.23 23.30 21.88
CA ASN A 372 17.83 24.30 22.76
C ASN A 372 16.89 25.45 23.16
N GLY A 373 15.63 25.46 22.72
CA GLY A 373 14.74 26.62 22.90
C GLY A 373 13.57 26.45 23.88
N SER A 374 13.17 25.23 24.24
CA SER A 374 11.85 25.00 24.86
C SER A 374 11.84 24.02 26.05
N SER A 375 12.99 23.45 26.43
CA SER A 375 13.10 22.39 27.43
C SER A 375 12.97 22.83 28.90
N SER A 376 12.58 24.07 29.21
CA SER A 376 12.34 24.48 30.60
C SER A 376 10.86 24.63 31.01
N ARG A 377 9.87 24.45 30.12
CA ARG A 377 8.48 24.80 30.49
C ARG A 377 7.31 23.89 30.06
N ARG A 378 7.50 22.75 29.38
CA ARG A 378 6.33 22.09 28.73
C ARG A 378 6.22 20.55 28.73
N GLN A 379 6.93 19.81 29.58
CA GLN A 379 6.72 18.36 29.65
C GLN A 379 5.60 17.90 30.59
N ASP A 380 5.09 18.75 31.49
CA ASP A 380 4.15 18.29 32.53
C ASP A 380 2.65 18.43 32.20
N THR A 381 2.25 18.93 31.02
CA THR A 381 0.82 19.26 30.78
C THR A 381 0.23 18.75 29.47
N LEU A 382 0.83 17.76 28.80
CA LEU A 382 0.38 17.32 27.48
C LEU A 382 -0.34 15.96 27.45
N PHE A 383 -0.54 15.31 28.60
CA PHE A 383 -1.18 14.00 28.68
C PHE A 383 -2.15 13.85 29.87
N ASP A 384 -2.93 14.89 30.16
CA ASP A 384 -4.20 14.77 30.90
C ASP A 384 -5.39 14.87 29.93
#